data_AF-A0A918GCJ9-F1
#
_entry.id   AF-A0A918GCJ9-F1
#
_cell.length_a   1.000
_cell.length_b   1.000
_cell.length_c   1.000
_cell.angle_alpha   90.00
_cell.angle_beta   90.00
_cell.angle_gamma   90.00
#
_symmetry.space_group_name_H-M   'P 1'
#
loop_
_entity.id
_entity.type
_entity.pdbx_description
1 polymer ?
#
loop_
_entity_poly.entity_id
_entity_poly.type
_entity_poly.pdbx_seq_one_letter_code
_entity_poly.pdbx_strand_id
1 'polypeptide(L)'
;MLVTSRKRLAASEEVVLPVAALPKGQAVELFVRLSGRPAESLERAVVEELGGLCGCLPLAISLLAARLRHHPSWSADDLRNRLLVARDRLAELRAGERARQHFFRLLGFYAGTDLDAYAGAALASVSVAEARSRLEELYEAHLIDEEPGDRYRLHDLLRDYARGLASQGGRMETVQAVRRVSDFYLAALSAANGHILRSGAGAPMAPVGGGQFETPVLESRSEGATLQDAPATLWRTPALPSSAPRKSIPPRAAVFAGHSRRIRSNTS
;
A
#
# COMPACT_ATOMS: atom_id res chain seq x y z
N MET A 1 19.91 39.05 -4.08
CA MET A 1 18.68 38.60 -4.76
C MET A 1 17.93 37.71 -3.78
N LEU A 2 16.63 37.91 -3.59
CA LEU A 2 15.81 37.04 -2.73
C LEU A 2 14.97 36.13 -3.62
N VAL A 3 15.12 34.82 -3.44
CA VAL A 3 14.38 33.80 -4.18
C VAL A 3 13.55 32.98 -3.19
N THR A 4 12.27 32.76 -3.49
CA THR A 4 11.43 31.82 -2.73
C THR A 4 11.20 30.57 -3.59
N SER A 5 11.56 29.40 -3.07
CA SER A 5 11.41 28.12 -3.78
C SER A 5 10.85 27.06 -2.84
N ARG A 6 9.97 26.20 -3.37
CA ARG A 6 9.47 25.01 -2.66
C ARG A 6 10.43 23.83 -2.75
N LYS A 7 11.36 23.85 -3.70
CA LYS A 7 12.43 22.85 -3.84
C LYS A 7 13.72 23.46 -3.32
N ARG A 8 14.49 22.69 -2.56
CA ARG A 8 15.80 23.12 -2.07
C ARG A 8 16.69 23.40 -3.27
N LEU A 9 17.06 24.66 -3.45
CA LEU A 9 18.02 25.06 -4.47
C LEU A 9 19.42 24.75 -3.92
N ALA A 10 20.17 23.94 -4.65
CA ALA A 10 21.56 23.64 -4.32
C ALA A 10 22.44 24.61 -5.10
N ALA A 11 22.70 25.78 -4.52
CA ALA A 11 23.67 26.75 -5.03
C ALA A 11 24.76 26.97 -3.97
N SER A 12 26.01 27.08 -4.40
CA SER A 12 27.18 26.99 -3.53
C SER A 12 27.40 28.19 -2.59
N GLU A 13 26.64 29.28 -2.72
CA GLU A 13 26.81 30.52 -1.93
C GLU A 13 25.46 31.13 -1.49
N GLU A 14 24.51 30.32 -1.00
CA GLU A 14 23.19 30.81 -0.52
C GLU A 14 22.97 30.58 0.98
N VAL A 15 22.36 31.56 1.66
CA VAL A 15 21.81 31.42 3.01
C VAL A 15 20.35 30.94 2.90
N VAL A 16 20.12 29.67 3.21
CA VAL A 16 18.77 29.08 3.17
C VAL A 16 18.05 29.34 4.49
N LEU A 17 16.97 30.13 4.43
CA LEU A 17 16.07 30.34 5.56
C LEU A 17 14.82 29.46 5.40
N PRO A 18 14.68 28.36 6.17
CA PRO A 18 13.48 27.54 6.12
C PRO A 18 12.31 28.33 6.71
N VAL A 19 11.18 28.32 6.00
CA VAL A 19 9.91 28.82 6.55
C VAL A 19 9.38 27.75 7.49
N ALA A 20 9.65 27.92 8.79
CA ALA A 20 9.18 27.02 9.84
C ALA A 20 7.73 27.31 10.23
N ALA A 21 7.12 26.36 10.95
CA ALA A 21 5.87 26.60 11.65
C ALA A 21 6.04 27.72 12.67
N LEU A 22 5.02 28.56 12.82
CA LEU A 22 5.00 29.64 13.79
C LEU A 22 4.89 29.07 15.21
N PRO A 23 5.49 29.73 16.22
CA PRO A 23 5.11 29.52 17.61
C PRO A 23 3.59 29.70 17.78
N LYS A 24 2.94 28.85 18.60
CA LYS A 24 1.48 28.86 18.78
C LYS A 24 0.90 30.26 19.05
N GLY A 25 1.57 31.06 19.88
CA GLY A 25 1.15 32.44 20.16
C GLY A 25 1.12 33.35 18.92
N GLN A 26 2.14 33.25 18.06
CA GLN A 26 2.20 34.00 16.80
C GLN A 26 1.19 33.49 15.78
N ALA A 27 0.86 32.20 15.80
CA ALA A 27 -0.20 31.64 14.96
C ALA A 27 -1.58 32.21 15.33
N VAL A 28 -1.88 32.32 16.64
CA VAL A 28 -3.12 32.95 17.14
C VAL A 28 -3.16 34.42 16.74
N GLU A 29 -2.07 35.16 16.97
CA GLU A 29 -1.99 36.59 16.62
C GLU A 29 -2.23 36.81 15.12
N LEU A 30 -1.59 35.98 14.28
CA LEU A 30 -1.78 36.02 12.83
C LEU A 30 -3.24 35.74 12.44
N PHE A 31 -3.86 34.72 13.03
CA PHE A 31 -5.25 34.37 12.77
C PHE A 31 -6.19 35.52 13.12
N VAL A 32 -6.07 36.08 14.33
CA VAL A 32 -6.89 37.21 14.80
C VAL A 32 -6.76 38.38 13.83
N ARG A 33 -5.52 38.78 13.50
CA ARG A 33 -5.24 39.90 12.58
C ARG A 33 -5.85 39.70 11.19
N LEU A 34 -5.79 38.47 10.66
CA LEU A 34 -6.26 38.15 9.32
C LEU A 34 -7.74 37.77 9.24
N SER A 35 -8.38 37.45 10.37
CA SER A 35 -9.80 37.07 10.41
C SER A 35 -10.74 38.25 10.16
N GLY A 36 -10.29 39.48 10.44
CA GLY A 36 -11.14 40.67 10.40
C GLY A 36 -12.18 40.71 11.51
N ARG A 37 -12.04 39.89 12.55
CA ARG A 37 -12.90 39.85 13.73
C ARG A 37 -12.23 40.55 14.93
N PRO A 38 -13.00 41.16 15.84
CA PRO A 38 -12.45 41.63 17.10
C PRO A 38 -11.93 40.44 17.92
N ALA A 39 -10.80 40.62 18.60
CA ALA A 39 -10.16 39.57 19.38
C ALA A 39 -11.09 38.98 20.45
N GLU A 40 -11.98 39.80 21.01
CA GLU A 40 -12.97 39.42 22.02
C GLU A 40 -14.02 38.43 21.52
N SER A 41 -14.33 38.45 20.22
CA SER A 41 -15.27 37.51 19.60
C SER A 41 -14.66 36.14 19.26
N LEU A 42 -13.33 36.02 19.40
CA LEU A 42 -12.58 34.82 19.07
C LEU A 42 -12.10 34.17 20.36
N GLU A 43 -12.69 33.03 20.69
CA GLU A 43 -12.21 32.25 21.83
C GLU A 43 -10.79 31.75 21.58
N ARG A 44 -9.86 32.14 22.47
CA ARG A 44 -8.43 31.84 22.30
C ARG A 44 -8.15 30.34 22.18
N ALA A 45 -8.80 29.52 23.00
CA ALA A 45 -8.64 28.06 22.97
C ALA A 45 -8.98 27.49 21.58
N VAL A 46 -10.06 27.98 20.97
CA VAL A 46 -10.52 27.56 19.64
C VAL A 46 -9.53 27.95 18.55
N VAL A 47 -8.99 29.17 18.62
CA VAL A 47 -7.98 29.63 17.66
C VAL A 47 -6.67 28.86 17.81
N GLU A 48 -6.27 28.51 19.03
CA GLU A 48 -5.11 27.66 19.28
C GLU A 48 -5.29 26.26 18.70
N GLU A 49 -6.48 25.66 18.83
CA GLU A 49 -6.82 24.38 18.20
C GLU A 49 -6.78 24.47 16.68
N LEU A 50 -7.38 25.50 16.08
CA LEU A 50 -7.30 25.76 14.64
C LEU A 50 -5.85 25.86 14.15
N GLY A 51 -5.00 26.58 14.91
CA GLY A 51 -3.56 26.65 14.66
C GLY A 51 -2.89 25.28 14.71
N GLY A 52 -3.26 24.45 15.69
CA GLY A 52 -2.80 23.07 15.82
C GLY A 52 -3.21 22.19 14.64
N LEU A 53 -4.46 22.27 14.20
CA LEU A 53 -4.98 21.52 13.03
C LEU A 53 -4.25 21.88 11.73
N CYS A 54 -3.76 23.12 11.62
CA CYS A 54 -2.97 23.60 10.48
C CYS A 54 -1.45 23.41 10.63
N GLY A 55 -0.98 22.76 11.70
CA GLY A 55 0.46 22.61 11.97
C GLY A 55 1.19 23.94 12.18
N CYS A 56 0.46 24.99 12.58
CA CYS A 56 0.96 26.36 12.77
C CYS A 56 1.66 26.96 11.53
N LEU A 57 1.30 26.52 10.32
CA LEU A 57 1.89 27.03 9.07
C LEU A 57 1.27 28.41 8.70
N PRO A 58 2.08 29.46 8.47
CA PRO A 58 1.57 30.81 8.19
C PRO A 58 0.55 30.88 7.05
N LEU A 59 0.79 30.14 5.96
CA LEU A 59 -0.09 30.10 4.80
C LEU A 59 -1.44 29.45 5.12
N ALA A 60 -1.43 28.34 5.86
CA ALA A 60 -2.65 27.62 6.23
C ALA A 60 -3.53 28.46 7.17
N ILE A 61 -2.90 29.12 8.16
CA ILE A 61 -3.56 30.06 9.08
C ILE A 61 -4.18 31.22 8.30
N SER A 62 -3.43 31.80 7.36
CA SER A 62 -3.91 32.92 6.54
C SER A 62 -5.13 32.53 5.71
N LEU A 63 -5.14 31.32 5.13
CA LEU A 63 -6.27 30.81 4.36
C LEU A 63 -7.50 30.56 5.25
N LEU A 64 -7.33 29.98 6.44
CA LEU A 64 -8.43 29.78 7.38
C LEU A 64 -9.01 31.10 7.87
N ALA A 65 -8.15 32.06 8.22
CA ALA A 65 -8.56 33.38 8.67
C ALA A 65 -9.30 34.14 7.56
N ALA A 66 -8.81 34.08 6.32
CA ALA A 66 -9.51 34.61 5.15
C ALA A 66 -10.87 33.92 4.95
N ARG A 67 -10.95 32.60 5.15
CA ARG A 67 -12.22 31.86 5.06
C ARG A 67 -13.21 32.33 6.12
N LEU A 68 -12.78 32.53 7.37
CA LEU A 68 -13.64 33.09 8.42
C LEU A 68 -14.10 34.52 8.08
N ARG A 69 -13.22 35.34 7.48
CA ARG A 69 -13.53 36.69 7.01
C ARG A 69 -14.61 36.71 5.91
N HIS A 70 -14.55 35.75 4.98
CA HIS A 70 -15.50 35.63 3.87
C HIS A 70 -16.83 34.96 4.26
N HIS A 71 -16.96 34.44 5.48
CA HIS A 71 -18.19 33.84 5.99
C HIS A 71 -18.65 34.52 7.29
N PRO A 72 -19.35 35.67 7.19
CA PRO A 72 -19.74 36.49 8.35
C PRO A 72 -20.62 35.79 9.38
N SER A 73 -21.40 34.79 8.96
CA SER A 73 -22.29 34.00 9.82
C SER A 73 -21.59 32.88 10.58
N TRP A 74 -20.33 32.57 10.27
CA TRP A 74 -19.60 31.50 10.95
C TRP A 74 -18.85 32.03 12.17
N SER A 75 -18.92 31.25 13.25
CA SER A 75 -18.02 31.37 14.40
C SER A 75 -16.69 30.64 14.13
N ALA A 76 -15.70 30.87 15.00
CA ALA A 76 -14.46 30.09 14.97
C ALA A 76 -14.72 28.60 15.24
N ASP A 77 -15.73 28.30 16.06
CA ASP A 77 -16.22 26.94 16.35
C ASP A 77 -16.79 26.25 15.12
N ASP A 78 -17.62 26.95 14.35
CA ASP A 78 -18.17 26.42 13.10
C ASP A 78 -17.07 26.06 12.11
N LEU A 79 -16.06 26.93 12.01
CA LEU A 79 -14.90 26.69 11.17
C LEU A 79 -14.08 25.47 11.65
N ARG A 80 -13.86 25.35 12.96
CA ARG A 80 -13.17 24.20 13.57
C ARG A 80 -13.91 22.90 13.27
N ASN A 81 -15.21 22.86 13.54
CA ASN A 81 -16.02 21.67 13.33
C ASN A 81 -16.02 21.24 11.86
N ARG A 82 -16.11 22.19 10.92
CA ARG A 82 -16.02 21.92 9.48
C ARG A 82 -14.65 21.36 9.08
N LEU A 83 -13.57 21.87 9.67
CA LEU A 83 -12.21 21.38 9.39
C LEU A 83 -12.01 19.96 9.93
N LEU A 84 -12.55 19.64 11.10
CA LEU A 84 -12.53 18.29 11.66
C LEU A 84 -13.24 17.30 10.75
N VAL A 85 -14.49 17.60 10.36
CA VAL A 85 -15.26 16.75 9.43
C VAL A 85 -14.53 16.54 8.10
N ALA A 86 -13.93 17.59 7.53
CA ALA A 86 -13.15 17.48 6.31
C ALA A 86 -11.90 16.60 6.48
N ARG A 87 -11.23 16.69 7.64
CA ARG A 87 -10.07 15.88 7.97
C ARG A 87 -10.44 14.41 8.14
N ASP A 88 -11.57 14.12 8.78
CA ASP A 88 -12.05 12.75 8.99
C ASP A 88 -12.41 12.10 7.66
N ARG A 89 -13.16 12.78 6.80
CA ARG A 89 -13.44 12.31 5.41
C ARG A 89 -12.16 12.07 4.63
N LEU A 90 -11.17 12.94 4.77
CA LEU A 90 -9.88 12.78 4.09
C LEU A 90 -9.07 11.61 4.68
N ALA A 91 -9.18 11.36 5.98
CA ALA A 91 -8.58 10.20 6.63
C ALA A 91 -9.23 8.90 6.16
N GLU A 92 -10.56 8.87 6.05
CA GLU A 92 -11.33 7.76 5.48
C GLU A 92 -10.94 7.50 4.03
N LEU A 93 -10.89 8.53 3.18
CA LEU A 93 -10.45 8.40 1.78
C LEU A 93 -9.03 7.83 1.68
N ARG A 94 -8.09 8.33 2.50
CA ARG A 94 -6.72 7.83 2.53
C ARG A 94 -6.63 6.41 3.09
N ALA A 95 -7.47 6.06 4.06
CA ALA A 95 -7.53 4.71 4.59
C ALA A 95 -8.03 3.73 3.51
N GLY A 96 -9.06 4.12 2.75
CA GLY A 96 -9.55 3.36 1.59
C GLY A 96 -8.47 3.18 0.52
N GLU A 97 -7.78 4.26 0.13
CA GLU A 97 -6.71 4.19 -0.86
C GLU A 97 -5.54 3.29 -0.40
N ARG A 98 -5.16 3.37 0.88
CA ARG A 98 -4.12 2.49 1.45
C ARG A 98 -4.57 1.03 1.51
N ALA A 99 -5.82 0.78 1.90
CA ALA A 99 -6.39 -0.57 1.94
C ALA A 99 -6.40 -1.18 0.53
N ARG A 100 -6.79 -0.40 -0.49
CA ARG A 100 -6.75 -0.80 -1.90
C ARG A 100 -5.33 -1.09 -2.38
N GLN A 101 -4.38 -0.18 -2.13
CA GLN A 101 -2.96 -0.38 -2.48
C GLN A 101 -2.38 -1.62 -1.79
N HIS A 102 -2.72 -1.84 -0.53
CA HIS A 102 -2.29 -3.03 0.21
C HIS A 102 -2.88 -4.31 -0.39
N PHE A 103 -4.18 -4.33 -0.69
CA PHE A 103 -4.85 -5.46 -1.33
C PHE A 103 -4.25 -5.77 -2.70
N PHE A 104 -4.06 -4.75 -3.55
CA PHE A 104 -3.40 -4.89 -4.85
C PHE A 104 -1.97 -5.46 -4.72
N ARG A 105 -1.20 -4.99 -3.72
CA ARG A 105 0.13 -5.54 -3.44
C ARG A 105 0.07 -7.02 -3.05
N LEU A 106 -0.91 -7.42 -2.25
CA LEU A 106 -1.09 -8.81 -1.85
C LEU A 106 -1.36 -9.72 -3.06
N LEU A 107 -2.14 -9.26 -4.05
CA LEU A 107 -2.38 -10.00 -5.31
C LEU A 107 -1.07 -10.34 -6.05
N GLY A 108 0.00 -9.57 -5.85
CA GLY A 108 1.34 -9.88 -6.36
C GLY A 108 1.95 -11.18 -5.82
N PHE A 109 1.49 -11.68 -4.67
CA PHE A 109 1.88 -12.98 -4.12
C PHE A 109 1.08 -14.16 -4.72
N TYR A 110 -0.03 -13.88 -5.41
CA TYR A 110 -0.85 -14.90 -6.03
C TYR A 110 -0.21 -15.40 -7.33
N ALA A 111 0.04 -16.71 -7.38
CA ALA A 111 0.72 -17.34 -8.52
C ALA A 111 -0.22 -17.79 -9.65
N GLY A 112 -1.54 -17.80 -9.42
CA GLY A 112 -2.54 -18.24 -10.41
C GLY A 112 -2.90 -17.17 -11.45
N THR A 113 -3.42 -17.58 -12.59
CA THR A 113 -3.79 -16.71 -13.73
C THR A 113 -5.01 -15.84 -13.45
N ASP A 114 -5.93 -16.38 -12.67
CA ASP A 114 -7.25 -15.86 -12.35
C ASP A 114 -7.57 -16.23 -10.89
N LEU A 115 -8.33 -15.38 -10.21
CA LEU A 115 -8.64 -15.51 -8.80
C LEU A 115 -10.13 -15.28 -8.56
N ASP A 116 -10.72 -16.04 -7.66
CA ASP A 116 -12.09 -15.78 -7.18
C ASP A 116 -12.05 -14.95 -5.89
N ALA A 117 -13.22 -14.47 -5.47
CA ALA A 117 -13.34 -13.70 -4.24
C ALA A 117 -12.88 -14.47 -2.98
N TYR A 118 -12.98 -15.80 -2.99
CA TYR A 118 -12.57 -16.66 -1.87
C TYR A 118 -11.05 -16.73 -1.74
N ALA A 119 -10.32 -16.88 -2.84
CA ALA A 119 -8.87 -16.80 -2.88
C ALA A 119 -8.38 -15.41 -2.46
N GLY A 120 -9.07 -14.34 -2.91
CA GLY A 120 -8.81 -12.97 -2.47
C GLY A 120 -8.99 -12.79 -0.95
N ALA A 121 -10.05 -13.37 -0.38
CA ALA A 121 -10.33 -13.34 1.05
C ALA A 121 -9.25 -14.09 1.87
N ALA A 122 -8.86 -15.28 1.42
CA ALA A 122 -7.78 -16.06 2.04
C ALA A 122 -6.44 -15.31 1.99
N LEU A 123 -6.12 -14.70 0.84
CA LEU A 123 -4.88 -13.96 0.64
C LEU A 123 -4.76 -12.75 1.60
N ALA A 124 -5.84 -11.99 1.74
CA ALA A 124 -5.88 -10.78 2.56
C ALA A 124 -6.31 -11.00 4.02
N SER A 125 -6.67 -12.23 4.41
CA SER A 125 -7.22 -12.54 5.75
C SER A 125 -8.46 -11.69 6.08
N VAL A 126 -9.36 -11.52 5.11
CA VAL A 126 -10.60 -10.74 5.26
C VAL A 126 -11.82 -11.62 4.97
N SER A 127 -13.02 -11.10 5.24
CA SER A 127 -14.25 -11.79 4.84
C SER A 127 -14.42 -11.83 3.31
N VAL A 128 -15.21 -12.79 2.79
CA VAL A 128 -15.49 -12.89 1.34
C VAL A 128 -16.20 -11.65 0.82
N ALA A 129 -17.14 -11.09 1.59
CA ALA A 129 -17.84 -9.85 1.23
C ALA A 129 -16.88 -8.66 1.10
N GLU A 130 -15.91 -8.54 2.01
CA GLU A 130 -14.89 -7.49 1.95
C GLU A 130 -13.91 -7.71 0.78
N ALA A 131 -13.53 -8.96 0.50
CA ALA A 131 -12.71 -9.29 -0.66
C ALA A 131 -13.43 -8.93 -1.97
N ARG A 132 -14.72 -9.26 -2.11
CA ARG A 132 -15.54 -8.87 -3.27
C ARG A 132 -15.56 -7.35 -3.46
N SER A 133 -15.87 -6.60 -2.41
CA SER A 133 -15.89 -5.13 -2.47
C SER A 133 -14.54 -4.56 -2.89
N ARG A 134 -13.42 -5.13 -2.43
CA ARG A 134 -12.08 -4.70 -2.81
C ARG A 134 -11.71 -5.08 -4.25
N LEU A 135 -12.19 -6.21 -4.74
CA LEU A 135 -12.03 -6.61 -6.14
C LEU A 135 -12.83 -5.71 -7.06
N GLU A 136 -14.08 -5.40 -6.71
CA GLU A 136 -14.92 -4.43 -7.42
C GLU A 136 -14.22 -3.05 -7.53
N GLU A 137 -13.66 -2.55 -6.43
CA GLU A 137 -12.90 -1.29 -6.45
C GLU A 137 -11.68 -1.32 -7.38
N LEU A 138 -11.03 -2.47 -7.54
CA LEU A 138 -9.91 -2.64 -8.46
C LEU A 138 -10.39 -2.77 -9.92
N TYR A 139 -11.54 -3.40 -10.13
CA TYR A 139 -12.18 -3.53 -11.44
C TYR A 139 -12.63 -2.16 -11.98
N GLU A 140 -13.31 -1.37 -11.14
CA GLU A 140 -13.70 0.02 -11.44
C GLU A 140 -12.49 0.93 -11.70
N ALA A 141 -11.33 0.62 -11.09
CA ALA A 141 -10.07 1.31 -11.36
C ALA A 141 -9.30 0.76 -12.59
N HIS A 142 -9.88 -0.19 -13.33
CA HIS A 142 -9.29 -0.89 -14.47
C HIS A 142 -7.94 -1.56 -14.17
N LEU A 143 -7.78 -2.05 -12.94
CA LEU A 143 -6.59 -2.77 -12.50
C LEU A 143 -6.72 -4.30 -12.64
N ILE A 144 -7.94 -4.79 -12.76
CA ILE A 144 -8.29 -6.19 -13.00
C ILE A 144 -9.44 -6.26 -14.00
N ASP A 145 -9.55 -7.39 -14.69
CA ASP A 145 -10.69 -7.71 -15.55
C ASP A 145 -11.55 -8.78 -14.87
N GLU A 146 -12.87 -8.72 -15.11
CA GLU A 146 -13.80 -9.78 -14.73
C GLU A 146 -13.91 -10.82 -15.85
N GLU A 147 -13.79 -12.09 -15.50
CA GLU A 147 -14.02 -13.24 -16.36
C GLU A 147 -15.32 -13.96 -15.95
N PRO A 148 -15.97 -14.71 -16.86
CA PRO A 148 -17.20 -15.43 -16.54
C PRO A 148 -17.04 -16.35 -15.31
N GLY A 149 -18.01 -16.26 -14.38
CA GLY A 149 -18.03 -17.11 -13.18
C GLY A 149 -17.45 -16.46 -11.91
N ASP A 150 -17.58 -15.13 -11.75
CA ASP A 150 -17.09 -14.37 -10.58
C ASP A 150 -15.56 -14.56 -10.36
N ARG A 151 -14.83 -14.62 -11.48
CA ARG A 151 -13.37 -14.73 -11.53
C ARG A 151 -12.77 -13.42 -12.00
N TYR A 152 -11.61 -13.10 -11.46
CA TYR A 152 -10.89 -11.86 -11.76
C TYR A 152 -9.49 -12.16 -12.24
N ARG A 153 -9.04 -11.41 -13.24
CA ARG A 153 -7.71 -11.56 -13.82
C ARG A 153 -6.93 -10.25 -13.73
N LEU A 154 -5.70 -10.33 -13.23
CA LEU A 154 -4.74 -9.23 -13.36
C LEU A 154 -4.09 -9.30 -14.74
N HIS A 155 -4.04 -8.15 -15.42
CA HIS A 155 -3.19 -7.96 -16.60
C HIS A 155 -1.73 -8.29 -16.29
N ASP A 156 -1.03 -8.88 -17.27
CA ASP A 156 0.35 -9.37 -17.09
C ASP A 156 1.30 -8.27 -16.58
N LEU A 157 1.18 -7.05 -17.08
CA LEU A 157 1.97 -5.90 -16.63
C LEU A 157 1.67 -5.50 -15.17
N LEU A 158 0.39 -5.50 -14.80
CA LEU A 158 -0.02 -5.14 -13.44
C LEU A 158 0.33 -6.24 -12.45
N ARG A 159 0.31 -7.50 -12.88
CA ARG A 159 0.81 -8.64 -12.11
C ARG A 159 2.30 -8.52 -11.84
N ASP A 160 3.11 -8.18 -12.84
CA ASP A 160 4.55 -7.98 -12.67
C ASP A 160 4.84 -6.78 -11.76
N TYR A 161 4.08 -5.69 -11.91
CA TYR A 161 4.17 -4.53 -11.03
C TYR A 161 3.77 -4.87 -9.58
N ALA A 162 2.66 -5.57 -9.38
CA ALA A 162 2.20 -6.02 -8.08
C ALA A 162 3.23 -6.95 -7.42
N ARG A 163 3.85 -7.87 -8.17
CA ARG A 163 4.93 -8.72 -7.68
C ARG A 163 6.16 -7.91 -7.26
N GLY A 164 6.52 -6.88 -8.05
CA GLY A 164 7.55 -5.93 -7.70
C GLY A 164 7.28 -5.21 -6.38
N LEU A 165 6.06 -4.68 -6.19
CA LEU A 165 5.62 -4.05 -4.93
C LEU A 165 5.61 -5.03 -3.76
N ALA A 166 5.18 -6.27 -4.00
CA ALA A 166 5.11 -7.32 -2.99
C ALA A 166 6.51 -7.73 -2.50
N SER A 167 7.50 -7.72 -3.39
CA SER A 167 8.92 -8.00 -3.06
C SER A 167 9.58 -6.90 -2.21
N GLN A 168 9.06 -5.67 -2.24
CA GLN A 168 9.49 -4.59 -1.34
C GLN A 168 8.93 -4.75 0.08
N GLY A 169 7.92 -5.61 0.25
CA GLY A 169 7.38 -5.99 1.55
C GLY A 169 8.30 -6.93 2.34
N GLY A 170 7.93 -7.18 3.60
CA GLY A 170 8.71 -8.07 4.47
C GLY A 170 8.57 -9.54 4.03
N ARG A 171 9.69 -10.28 3.97
CA ARG A 171 9.73 -11.70 3.56
C ARG A 171 8.74 -12.61 4.34
N MET A 172 8.41 -12.23 5.57
CA MET A 172 7.44 -12.93 6.42
C MET A 172 5.99 -12.72 5.98
N GLU A 173 5.63 -11.53 5.48
CA GLU A 173 4.31 -11.22 4.93
C GLU A 173 4.03 -12.09 3.70
N THR A 174 5.05 -12.26 2.84
CA THR A 174 5.01 -13.15 1.67
C THR A 174 4.71 -14.60 2.06
N VAL A 175 5.47 -15.16 3.00
CA VAL A 175 5.31 -16.57 3.42
C VAL A 175 3.92 -16.81 4.00
N GLN A 176 3.41 -15.87 4.81
CA GLN A 176 2.08 -15.99 5.38
C GLN A 176 0.98 -15.88 4.32
N ALA A 177 1.09 -14.95 3.37
CA ALA A 177 0.11 -14.79 2.29
C ALA A 177 0.01 -16.05 1.41
N VAL A 178 1.16 -16.59 0.98
CA VAL A 178 1.21 -17.82 0.17
C VAL A 178 0.66 -19.02 0.93
N ARG A 179 0.99 -19.14 2.23
CA ARG A 179 0.47 -20.21 3.08
C ARG A 179 -1.05 -20.15 3.19
N ARG A 180 -1.63 -18.98 3.44
CA ARG A 180 -3.10 -18.83 3.56
C ARG A 180 -3.83 -19.26 2.28
N VAL A 181 -3.32 -18.87 1.11
CA VAL A 181 -3.91 -19.28 -0.16
C VAL A 181 -3.77 -20.79 -0.38
N SER A 182 -2.62 -21.36 -0.02
CA SER A 182 -2.38 -22.81 -0.13
C SER A 182 -3.32 -23.60 0.79
N ASP A 183 -3.47 -23.17 2.04
CA ASP A 183 -4.37 -23.77 3.02
C ASP A 183 -5.83 -23.69 2.54
N PHE A 184 -6.23 -22.55 1.94
CA PHE A 184 -7.55 -22.39 1.33
C PHE A 184 -7.78 -23.38 0.17
N TYR A 185 -6.87 -23.49 -0.79
CA TYR A 185 -7.04 -24.43 -1.90
C TYR A 185 -7.07 -25.88 -1.44
N LEU A 186 -6.26 -26.25 -0.45
CA LEU A 186 -6.31 -27.60 0.13
C LEU A 186 -7.67 -27.87 0.78
N ALA A 187 -8.24 -26.91 1.50
CA ALA A 187 -9.57 -27.03 2.09
C ALA A 187 -10.67 -27.13 1.02
N ALA A 188 -10.65 -26.27 0.00
CA ALA A 188 -11.61 -26.26 -1.10
C ALA A 188 -11.56 -27.57 -1.91
N LEU A 189 -10.36 -28.05 -2.25
CA LEU A 189 -10.17 -29.32 -2.95
C LEU A 189 -10.58 -30.52 -2.08
N SER A 190 -10.31 -30.50 -0.77
CA SER A 190 -10.78 -31.54 0.15
C SER A 190 -12.31 -31.61 0.21
N ALA A 191 -12.98 -30.46 0.24
CA ALA A 191 -14.44 -30.38 0.22
C ALA A 191 -15.00 -30.91 -1.11
N ALA A 192 -14.48 -30.45 -2.24
CA ALA A 192 -14.86 -30.92 -3.57
C ALA A 192 -14.63 -32.44 -3.75
N ASN A 193 -13.49 -32.95 -3.27
CA ASN A 193 -13.18 -34.37 -3.30
C ASN A 193 -14.19 -35.20 -2.48
N GLY A 194 -14.72 -34.66 -1.38
CA GLY A 194 -15.82 -35.28 -0.62
C GLY A 194 -17.14 -35.39 -1.39
N HIS A 195 -17.41 -34.46 -2.30
CA HIS A 195 -18.58 -34.51 -3.20
C HIS A 195 -18.37 -35.47 -4.39
N ILE A 196 -17.13 -35.59 -4.88
CA ILE A 196 -16.77 -36.50 -5.97
C ILE A 196 -16.67 -37.96 -5.48
N LEU A 197 -16.20 -38.19 -4.24
CA LEU A 197 -15.99 -39.52 -3.65
C LEU A 197 -17.21 -40.11 -2.91
N ARG A 198 -18.45 -39.72 -3.25
CA ARG A 198 -19.61 -40.60 -2.97
C ARG A 198 -19.62 -41.80 -3.93
N SER A 199 -18.59 -42.63 -3.82
CA SER A 199 -18.54 -44.06 -4.11
C SER A 199 -17.21 -44.63 -3.60
N GLY A 200 -17.08 -44.78 -2.28
CA GLY A 200 -16.40 -45.96 -1.71
C GLY A 200 -14.92 -45.92 -1.29
N ALA A 201 -14.24 -44.78 -1.12
CA ALA A 201 -12.88 -44.80 -0.55
C ALA A 201 -12.65 -43.71 0.50
N GLY A 202 -12.08 -44.09 1.64
CA GLY A 202 -11.86 -43.23 2.81
C GLY A 202 -10.96 -42.03 2.51
N ALA A 203 -11.37 -40.86 3.00
CA ALA A 203 -10.63 -39.61 2.87
C ALA A 203 -9.32 -39.62 3.69
N PRO A 204 -8.21 -39.06 3.19
CA PRO A 204 -7.08 -38.72 4.03
C PRO A 204 -7.47 -37.60 5.01
N MET A 205 -7.00 -37.73 6.25
CA MET A 205 -7.30 -36.86 7.38
C MET A 205 -6.96 -35.38 7.09
N ALA A 206 -7.91 -34.48 7.36
CA ALA A 206 -7.74 -33.04 7.20
C ALA A 206 -6.55 -32.53 8.05
N PRO A 207 -5.73 -31.59 7.54
CA PRO A 207 -4.68 -30.98 8.35
C PRO A 207 -5.31 -30.19 9.51
N VAL A 208 -4.95 -30.59 10.73
CA VAL A 208 -5.33 -29.92 11.97
C VAL A 208 -4.60 -28.58 12.03
N GLY A 209 -5.29 -27.51 11.65
CA GLY A 209 -4.81 -26.14 11.76
C GLY A 209 -5.39 -25.26 10.67
N GLY A 210 -6.67 -24.93 10.77
CA GLY A 210 -7.32 -24.09 9.78
C GLY A 210 -8.18 -23.05 10.47
N GLY A 211 -7.90 -21.78 10.20
CA GLY A 211 -8.92 -20.74 10.35
C GLY A 211 -10.17 -21.17 9.58
N GLN A 212 -11.33 -20.75 10.07
CA GLN A 212 -12.60 -21.00 9.40
C GLN A 212 -12.58 -20.26 8.06
N PHE A 213 -12.25 -20.96 6.98
CA PHE A 213 -12.32 -20.42 5.62
C PHE A 213 -13.69 -20.73 5.07
N GLU A 214 -14.38 -19.70 4.58
CA GLU A 214 -15.63 -19.84 3.87
C GLU A 214 -15.32 -20.45 2.50
N THR A 215 -15.85 -21.65 2.22
CA THR A 215 -15.67 -22.35 0.94
C THR A 215 -16.92 -22.20 0.07
N PRO A 216 -16.80 -22.09 -1.26
CA PRO A 216 -17.97 -22.07 -2.14
C PRO A 216 -18.83 -23.32 -1.94
N VAL A 217 -20.15 -23.14 -1.86
CA VAL A 217 -21.13 -24.23 -1.85
C VAL A 217 -21.24 -24.75 -3.29
N LEU A 218 -20.71 -25.94 -3.55
CA LEU A 218 -20.80 -26.58 -4.86
C LEU A 218 -22.15 -27.30 -4.97
N GLU A 219 -23.09 -26.74 -5.73
CA GLU A 219 -24.43 -27.33 -5.89
C GLU A 219 -24.50 -28.36 -7.03
N SER A 220 -23.47 -28.45 -7.90
CA SER A 220 -23.47 -29.42 -9.02
C SER A 220 -22.10 -29.99 -9.40
N ARG A 221 -22.11 -31.22 -9.94
CA ARG A 221 -20.94 -32.01 -10.39
C ARG A 221 -20.14 -31.35 -11.52
N SER A 222 -20.73 -30.39 -12.24
CA SER A 222 -20.08 -29.62 -13.31
C SER A 222 -19.26 -28.43 -12.81
N GLU A 223 -19.45 -27.96 -11.57
CA GLU A 223 -18.69 -26.86 -10.97
C GLU A 223 -17.40 -27.34 -10.28
N GLY A 224 -17.31 -28.63 -9.93
CA GLY A 224 -16.08 -29.21 -9.38
C GLY A 224 -14.91 -29.28 -10.37
N ALA A 225 -15.20 -29.31 -11.67
CA ALA A 225 -14.18 -29.42 -12.72
C ALA A 225 -13.34 -28.14 -12.89
N THR A 226 -13.91 -26.96 -12.64
CA THR A 226 -13.21 -25.67 -12.78
C THR A 226 -12.29 -25.34 -11.59
N LEU A 227 -12.50 -25.98 -10.44
CA LEU A 227 -11.56 -25.97 -9.30
C LEU A 227 -10.38 -26.93 -9.50
N GLN A 228 -10.57 -27.98 -10.31
CA GLN A 228 -9.56 -29.02 -10.56
C GLN A 228 -8.52 -28.60 -11.62
N ASP A 229 -8.85 -27.59 -12.45
CA ASP A 229 -7.92 -26.93 -13.38
C ASP A 229 -7.04 -25.84 -12.72
N ALA A 230 -7.06 -25.72 -11.39
CA ALA A 230 -6.03 -24.98 -10.67
C ALA A 230 -4.66 -25.54 -11.08
N PRO A 231 -3.77 -24.73 -11.68
CA PRO A 231 -2.74 -25.30 -12.52
C PRO A 231 -1.73 -26.04 -11.64
N ALA A 232 -1.45 -27.29 -12.01
CA ALA A 232 -0.37 -28.12 -11.47
C ALA A 232 1.03 -27.48 -11.58
N THR A 233 1.13 -26.23 -12.04
CA THR A 233 2.31 -25.36 -12.03
C THR A 233 2.54 -24.68 -10.67
N LEU A 234 1.57 -24.67 -9.76
CA LEU A 234 1.65 -24.02 -8.43
C LEU A 234 2.81 -24.50 -7.55
N TRP A 235 3.39 -25.68 -7.82
CA TRP A 235 4.47 -26.26 -7.00
C TRP A 235 5.71 -26.69 -7.80
N ARG A 236 5.87 -26.29 -9.07
CA ARG A 236 7.16 -26.49 -9.73
C ARG A 236 8.20 -25.63 -9.01
N THR A 237 8.94 -26.27 -8.11
CA THR A 237 10.21 -25.77 -7.57
C THR A 237 11.00 -25.20 -8.75
N PRO A 238 11.52 -23.96 -8.67
CA PRO A 238 12.52 -23.55 -9.63
C PRO A 238 13.66 -24.55 -9.51
N ALA A 239 13.89 -25.33 -10.57
CA ALA A 239 15.08 -26.16 -10.64
C ALA A 239 16.26 -25.23 -10.41
N LEU A 240 16.99 -25.45 -9.30
CA LEU A 240 18.31 -24.88 -9.12
C LEU A 240 19.07 -25.13 -10.43
N PRO A 241 19.69 -24.11 -11.05
CA PRO A 241 20.41 -24.32 -12.29
C PRO A 241 21.46 -25.41 -12.05
N SER A 242 21.21 -26.57 -12.66
CA SER A 242 22.14 -27.68 -12.74
C SER A 242 23.48 -27.13 -13.19
N SER A 243 24.50 -27.40 -12.38
CA SER A 243 25.91 -27.06 -12.61
C SER A 243 26.28 -27.08 -14.09
N ALA A 244 26.51 -25.88 -14.64
CA ALA A 244 27.18 -25.74 -15.93
C ALA A 244 28.63 -26.24 -15.80
N PRO A 245 29.20 -26.88 -16.83
CA PRO A 245 30.51 -27.48 -16.77
C PRO A 245 31.60 -26.42 -16.59
N ARG A 246 32.55 -26.71 -15.69
CA ARG A 246 33.78 -25.93 -15.45
C ARG A 246 34.47 -25.64 -16.78
N LYS A 247 34.36 -24.42 -17.28
CA LYS A 247 35.31 -23.90 -18.27
C LYS A 247 36.59 -23.49 -17.55
N SER A 248 37.65 -24.18 -17.93
CA SER A 248 39.04 -23.99 -17.55
C SER A 248 39.51 -22.53 -17.67
N ILE A 249 40.07 -22.00 -16.60
CA ILE A 249 40.83 -20.75 -16.55
C ILE A 249 42.28 -21.07 -16.98
N PRO A 250 42.85 -20.41 -18.01
CA PRO A 250 44.30 -20.39 -18.20
C PRO A 250 44.95 -19.26 -17.39
N PRO A 251 46.25 -19.38 -17.03
CA PRO A 251 46.90 -18.54 -16.02
C PRO A 251 47.42 -17.19 -16.54
N ARG A 252 47.68 -16.29 -15.58
CA ARG A 252 48.18 -14.90 -15.69
C ARG A 252 49.50 -14.76 -16.47
N ALA A 253 49.64 -13.65 -17.19
CA ALA A 253 50.86 -12.86 -17.39
C ALA A 253 50.44 -11.37 -17.40
N ALA A 254 50.75 -10.54 -16.40
CA ALA A 254 51.98 -9.78 -16.20
C ALA A 254 52.33 -8.88 -17.42
N VAL A 255 52.27 -7.55 -17.24
CA VAL A 255 53.22 -6.54 -17.79
C VAL A 255 52.86 -5.13 -17.26
N PHE A 256 53.80 -4.57 -16.48
CA PHE A 256 54.24 -3.16 -16.31
C PHE A 256 53.22 -2.02 -16.09
N ALA A 257 53.22 -1.25 -14.99
CA ALA A 257 54.27 -0.44 -14.33
C ALA A 257 54.40 1.01 -14.87
N GLY A 258 54.34 1.96 -13.93
CA GLY A 258 55.09 3.22 -13.99
C GLY A 258 54.27 4.50 -14.12
N HIS A 259 54.00 5.19 -13.01
CA HIS A 259 54.81 6.38 -12.64
C HIS A 259 54.41 6.95 -11.27
N SER A 260 55.39 6.98 -10.36
CA SER A 260 55.39 7.68 -9.09
C SER A 260 55.48 9.19 -9.24
N ARG A 261 54.95 9.93 -8.25
CA ARG A 261 55.59 11.01 -7.44
C ARG A 261 54.54 12.05 -7.03
N ARG A 262 54.58 12.71 -5.88
CA ARG A 262 55.24 12.54 -4.58
C ARG A 262 54.55 13.55 -3.67
N ILE A 263 54.25 13.13 -2.45
CA ILE A 263 53.85 13.97 -1.31
C ILE A 263 54.93 15.03 -1.04
N ARG A 264 54.51 16.27 -0.75
CA ARG A 264 55.10 17.09 0.32
C ARG A 264 54.04 17.96 0.99
N SER A 265 53.73 17.57 2.22
CA SER A 265 53.30 18.40 3.33
C SER A 265 54.29 19.55 3.58
N ASN A 266 53.80 20.73 3.96
CA ASN A 266 54.52 21.56 4.93
C ASN A 266 53.54 22.40 5.76
N THR A 267 53.52 22.08 7.05
CA THR A 267 53.11 22.94 8.17
C THR A 267 54.20 23.97 8.45
N SER A 268 53.80 25.22 8.64
CA SER A 268 54.31 26.16 9.65
C SER A 268 53.35 27.34 9.73
#